data_AF-A0A1G8DGC4-F1
#
_entry.id   AF-A0A1G8DGC4-F1
#
_cell.length_a   1.000
_cell.length_b   1.000
_cell.length_c   1.000
_cell.angle_alpha   90.00
_cell.angle_beta   90.00
_cell.angle_gamma   90.00
#
_symmetry.space_group_name_H-M   'P 1'
#
loop_
_entity.id
_entity.type
_entity.pdbx_description
1 polymer ?
#
loop_
_entity_poly.entity_id
_entity_poly.type
_entity_poly.pdbx_seq_one_letter_code
_entity_poly.pdbx_strand_id
1 'polypeptide(L)'
;MKHSLQSELAAADPIGHGEDARLRALVRSTAVGVQAEVASDSPSSAPLWKRRRTLIPLSIAGMVALTGAAVVIPLNQFGIDGMLVDADALIPITYTTDTGIEVSCRYGVYYGDPADRTESDKQLATFVANHDWTDIGQGVYEHAIANPFVPGRDGGLDVDTQQRRDEMSLSIAIAHEIEEAIPDHLRDDREGLIESSVTDCQGKLH
;
A
#
# COMPACT_ATOMS: atom_id res chain seq x y z
N MET A 1 35.03 29.90 14.16
CA MET A 1 34.36 28.65 13.71
C MET A 1 32.88 28.91 13.37
N LYS A 2 32.59 29.66 12.29
CA LYS A 2 31.21 29.89 11.80
C LYS A 2 31.04 29.61 10.29
N HIS A 3 32.12 29.21 9.61
CA HIS A 3 32.17 29.06 8.15
C HIS A 3 31.84 27.65 7.63
N SER A 4 31.73 26.61 8.49
CA SER A 4 31.42 25.24 8.02
C SER A 4 29.92 24.93 7.95
N LEU A 5 29.12 25.45 8.88
CA LEU A 5 27.68 25.17 8.95
C LEU A 5 26.87 25.70 7.75
N GLN A 6 27.24 26.85 7.19
CA GLN A 6 26.55 27.40 6.01
C GLN A 6 26.86 26.60 4.73
N SER A 7 28.00 25.92 4.67
CA SER A 7 28.37 25.08 3.52
C SER A 7 27.63 23.74 3.52
N GLU A 8 27.32 23.21 4.70
CA GLU A 8 26.54 21.97 4.85
C GLU A 8 25.04 22.20 4.60
N LEU A 9 24.50 23.35 5.00
CA LEU A 9 23.12 23.74 4.69
C LEU A 9 22.88 23.99 3.19
N ALA A 10 23.89 24.46 2.45
CA ALA A 10 23.80 24.63 1.00
C ALA A 10 23.90 23.30 0.22
N ALA A 11 24.53 22.26 0.80
CA ALA A 11 24.60 20.93 0.20
C ALA A 11 23.32 20.09 0.44
N ALA A 12 22.47 20.50 1.38
CA ALA A 12 21.21 19.86 1.72
C ALA A 12 19.99 20.51 1.03
N ASP A 13 20.21 21.47 0.12
CA ASP A 13 19.13 22.09 -0.68
C ASP A 13 18.80 21.19 -1.89
N PRO A 14 17.63 20.52 -1.92
CA PRO A 14 17.25 19.64 -3.03
C PRO A 14 16.99 20.40 -4.35
N ILE A 15 17.05 21.74 -4.34
CA ILE A 15 16.78 22.60 -5.52
C ILE A 15 18.09 22.98 -6.24
N GLY A 16 19.22 22.32 -5.92
CA GLY A 16 20.54 22.65 -6.48
C GLY A 16 20.87 22.09 -7.88
N HIS A 17 20.14 21.09 -8.39
CA HIS A 17 20.58 20.38 -9.60
C HIS A 17 19.48 20.21 -10.67
N GLY A 18 19.47 21.15 -11.61
CA GLY A 18 19.66 20.83 -13.04
C GLY A 18 18.61 20.05 -13.85
N GLU A 19 17.55 19.47 -13.28
CA GLU A 19 16.59 18.64 -14.04
C GLU A 19 15.14 19.18 -14.07
N ASP A 20 15.04 20.51 -14.10
CA ASP A 20 13.88 21.17 -13.53
C ASP A 20 13.07 21.96 -14.57
N ALA A 21 13.24 21.66 -15.86
CA ALA A 21 12.37 22.19 -16.91
C ALA A 21 11.16 21.26 -17.13
N ARG A 22 11.40 19.95 -17.15
CA ARG A 22 10.37 18.94 -17.43
C ARG A 22 9.46 18.71 -16.22
N LEU A 23 10.03 18.70 -15.02
CA LEU A 23 9.28 18.62 -13.77
C LEU A 23 8.42 19.87 -13.53
N ARG A 24 8.96 21.07 -13.76
CA ARG A 24 8.16 22.32 -13.70
C ARG A 24 7.10 22.39 -14.80
N ALA A 25 7.39 21.88 -16.00
CA ALA A 25 6.38 21.79 -17.07
C ALA A 25 5.28 20.80 -16.71
N LEU A 26 5.63 19.66 -16.10
CA LEU A 26 4.67 18.67 -15.62
C LEU A 26 3.79 19.25 -14.52
N VAL A 27 4.38 19.88 -13.50
CA VAL A 27 3.67 20.56 -12.39
C VAL A 27 2.78 21.70 -12.89
N ARG A 28 3.22 22.48 -13.89
CA ARG A 28 2.36 23.51 -14.50
C ARG A 28 1.22 22.89 -15.32
N SER A 29 1.46 21.80 -16.04
CA SER A 29 0.42 21.14 -16.83
C SER A 29 -0.67 20.51 -15.94
N THR A 30 -0.31 19.93 -14.80
CA THR A 30 -1.28 19.44 -13.80
C THR A 30 -2.01 20.58 -13.12
N ALA A 31 -1.34 21.68 -12.77
CA ALA A 31 -2.01 22.85 -12.17
C ALA A 31 -3.05 23.51 -13.10
N VAL A 32 -2.79 23.53 -14.42
CA VAL A 32 -3.74 24.06 -15.41
C VAL A 32 -4.90 23.10 -15.67
N GLY A 33 -4.66 21.78 -15.67
CA GLY A 33 -5.72 20.77 -15.79
C GLY A 33 -6.72 20.82 -14.62
N VAL A 34 -6.21 21.01 -13.40
CA VAL A 34 -7.03 21.11 -12.18
C VAL A 34 -7.93 22.35 -12.18
N GLN A 35 -7.48 23.49 -12.71
CA GLN A 35 -8.35 24.68 -12.80
C GLN A 35 -9.42 24.58 -13.89
N ALA A 36 -9.18 23.80 -14.95
CA ALA A 36 -10.15 23.59 -16.02
C ALA A 36 -11.31 22.66 -15.60
N GLU A 37 -11.05 21.66 -14.76
CA GLU A 37 -12.10 20.77 -14.24
C GLU A 37 -12.94 21.43 -13.14
N VAL A 38 -12.36 22.31 -12.32
CA VAL A 38 -13.10 23.05 -11.28
C VAL A 38 -14.04 24.12 -11.86
N ALA A 39 -13.78 24.61 -13.08
CA ALA A 39 -14.64 25.62 -13.72
C ALA A 39 -15.88 25.03 -14.42
N SER A 40 -16.02 23.69 -14.47
CA SER A 40 -17.05 23.01 -15.26
C SER A 40 -18.32 22.69 -14.47
N ASP A 41 -18.39 23.01 -13.18
CA ASP A 41 -19.58 22.73 -12.36
C ASP A 41 -20.14 24.03 -11.75
N SER A 42 -20.87 24.77 -12.58
CA SER A 42 -21.71 25.89 -12.14
C SER A 42 -23.12 25.38 -11.82
N PRO A 43 -23.57 25.39 -10.54
CA PRO A 43 -24.97 25.17 -10.24
C PRO A 43 -25.79 26.40 -10.69
N SER A 44 -26.63 26.20 -11.70
CA SER A 44 -27.63 27.17 -12.16
C SER A 44 -28.61 27.52 -11.02
N SER A 45 -28.51 28.73 -10.47
CA SER A 45 -29.45 29.28 -9.49
C SER A 45 -30.74 29.76 -10.18
N ALA A 46 -31.77 28.91 -10.21
CA ALA A 46 -33.10 29.32 -10.63
C ALA A 46 -33.86 30.03 -9.47
N PRO A 47 -34.61 31.12 -9.74
CA PRO A 47 -35.25 31.93 -8.69
C PRO A 47 -36.46 31.26 -8.01
N LEU A 48 -36.45 31.30 -6.67
CA LEU A 48 -37.23 30.50 -5.71
C LEU A 48 -38.71 30.88 -5.49
N TRP A 49 -39.33 31.77 -6.27
CA TRP A 49 -40.63 32.34 -5.87
C TRP A 49 -41.90 31.56 -6.32
N LYS A 50 -41.76 30.39 -6.95
CA LYS A 50 -42.91 29.70 -7.58
C LYS A 50 -43.22 28.26 -7.13
N ARG A 51 -42.75 27.79 -5.98
CA ARG A 51 -43.17 26.46 -5.46
C ARG A 51 -43.75 26.53 -4.05
N ARG A 52 -45.02 26.93 -4.02
CA ARG A 52 -45.95 26.65 -2.91
C ARG A 52 -46.14 25.13 -2.78
N ARG A 53 -45.99 24.64 -1.54
CA ARG A 53 -46.67 23.49 -0.93
C ARG A 53 -46.46 22.10 -1.55
N THR A 54 -45.43 21.41 -1.07
CA THR A 54 -45.53 19.98 -0.71
C THR A 54 -44.44 19.63 0.31
N LEU A 55 -44.88 19.25 1.51
CA LEU A 55 -44.09 18.68 2.60
C LEU A 55 -43.95 17.17 2.37
N ILE A 56 -42.74 16.64 2.22
CA ILE A 56 -42.39 15.22 2.49
C ILE A 56 -40.95 15.19 3.07
N PRO A 57 -40.67 14.38 4.12
CA PRO A 57 -39.55 14.60 5.04
C PRO A 57 -38.35 13.66 4.84
N LEU A 58 -37.25 14.00 5.56
CA LEU A 58 -36.14 13.14 6.04
C LEU A 58 -35.25 12.47 4.97
N SER A 59 -34.10 13.07 4.66
CA SER A 59 -32.80 12.90 5.33
C SER A 59 -32.11 11.57 5.03
N ILE A 60 -31.21 11.59 4.04
CA ILE A 60 -30.04 10.72 4.00
C ILE A 60 -28.86 11.65 3.68
N ALA A 61 -28.20 12.12 4.73
CA ALA A 61 -26.85 12.65 4.62
C ALA A 61 -25.95 11.44 4.35
N GLY A 62 -25.63 11.20 3.08
CA GLY A 62 -24.56 10.28 2.72
C GLY A 62 -23.25 10.92 3.17
N MET A 63 -22.67 10.41 4.26
CA MET A 63 -21.26 10.65 4.55
C MET A 63 -20.45 10.00 3.44
N VAL A 64 -20.05 10.79 2.45
CA VAL A 64 -18.91 10.42 1.61
C VAL A 64 -17.69 10.62 2.49
N ALA A 65 -17.22 9.53 3.12
CA ALA A 65 -15.89 9.50 3.66
C ALA A 65 -14.94 9.73 2.48
N LEU A 66 -14.43 10.96 2.34
CA LEU A 66 -13.28 11.24 1.50
C LEU A 66 -12.10 10.51 2.15
N THR A 67 -11.91 9.25 1.78
CA THR A 67 -10.63 8.57 1.97
C THR A 67 -9.61 9.38 1.19
N GLY A 68 -8.73 10.02 1.96
CA GLY A 68 -7.70 10.91 1.45
C GLY A 68 -6.93 10.25 0.32
N ALA A 69 -6.54 11.07 -0.67
CA ALA A 69 -5.75 10.71 -1.84
C ALA A 69 -4.87 9.48 -1.59
N ALA A 70 -5.37 8.30 -1.98
CA ALA A 70 -4.57 7.10 -2.00
C ALA A 70 -3.53 7.35 -3.08
N VAL A 71 -2.30 7.64 -2.67
CA VAL A 71 -1.15 7.50 -3.55
C VAL A 71 -1.18 6.04 -3.99
N VAL A 72 -1.65 5.79 -5.22
CA VAL A 72 -1.63 4.46 -5.80
C VAL A 72 -0.16 4.14 -6.07
N ILE A 73 0.50 3.55 -5.09
CA ILE A 73 1.83 3.00 -5.27
C ILE A 73 1.66 1.83 -6.24
N PRO A 74 2.38 1.83 -7.38
CA PRO A 74 2.41 0.69 -8.28
C PRO A 74 3.15 -0.45 -7.58
N LEU A 75 2.42 -1.29 -6.83
CA LEU A 75 2.94 -2.49 -6.17
C LEU A 75 3.20 -3.64 -7.15
N ASN A 76 2.85 -3.46 -8.42
CA ASN A 76 3.05 -4.48 -9.44
C ASN A 76 4.53 -4.62 -9.84
N GLN A 77 5.40 -3.64 -9.57
CA GLN A 77 6.82 -3.72 -9.91
C GLN A 77 7.70 -3.33 -8.73
N PHE A 78 8.71 -4.16 -8.44
CA PHE A 78 9.69 -3.91 -7.39
C PHE A 78 11.07 -4.49 -7.74
N GLY A 79 12.09 -4.04 -7.01
CA GLY A 79 13.48 -4.43 -7.26
C GLY A 79 13.89 -5.64 -6.42
N ILE A 80 14.43 -6.67 -7.07
CA ILE A 80 15.08 -7.83 -6.43
C ILE A 80 16.49 -7.92 -7.03
N ASP A 81 17.52 -7.88 -6.18
CA ASP A 81 18.94 -7.94 -6.60
C ASP A 81 19.31 -6.98 -7.75
N GLY A 82 18.72 -5.78 -7.74
CA GLY A 82 18.97 -4.74 -8.75
C GLY A 82 18.20 -4.92 -10.06
N MET A 83 17.38 -5.96 -10.19
CA MET A 83 16.46 -6.19 -11.31
C MET A 83 15.05 -5.73 -10.96
N LEU A 84 14.38 -5.04 -11.89
CA LEU A 84 12.95 -4.74 -11.78
C LEU A 84 12.16 -5.96 -12.23
N VAL A 85 11.28 -6.47 -11.36
CA VAL A 85 10.38 -7.57 -11.65
C VAL A 85 8.93 -7.16 -11.51
N ASP A 86 8.04 -7.84 -12.23
CA ASP A 86 6.61 -7.79 -11.96
C ASP A 86 6.26 -8.78 -10.83
N ALA A 87 5.34 -8.39 -9.95
CA ALA A 87 4.80 -9.30 -8.94
C ALA A 87 4.11 -10.50 -9.61
N ASP A 88 4.35 -11.70 -9.12
CA ASP A 88 3.66 -12.92 -9.57
C ASP A 88 2.17 -12.88 -9.18
N ALA A 89 1.87 -12.29 -8.02
CA ALA A 89 0.51 -12.06 -7.56
C ALA A 89 0.41 -10.77 -6.74
N LEU A 90 -0.77 -10.14 -6.79
CA LEU A 90 -1.19 -9.07 -5.89
C LEU A 90 -2.35 -9.59 -5.04
N ILE A 91 -2.05 -9.83 -3.77
CA ILE A 91 -2.96 -10.45 -2.81
C ILE A 91 -3.71 -9.32 -2.07
N PRO A 92 -5.04 -9.22 -2.21
CA PRO A 92 -5.82 -8.25 -1.44
C PRO A 92 -5.88 -8.66 0.04
N ILE A 93 -5.60 -7.71 0.93
CA ILE A 93 -5.70 -7.91 2.37
C ILE A 93 -6.76 -6.96 2.90
N THR A 94 -7.90 -7.51 3.33
CA THR A 94 -9.02 -6.75 3.88
C THR A 94 -9.43 -7.32 5.24
N TYR A 95 -9.51 -6.47 6.25
CA TYR A 95 -9.90 -6.87 7.61
C TYR A 95 -10.53 -5.72 8.39
N THR A 96 -11.20 -6.06 9.49
CA THR A 96 -11.74 -5.08 10.43
C THR A 96 -11.04 -5.21 11.78
N THR A 97 -10.51 -4.10 12.28
CA THR A 97 -9.87 -4.04 13.61
C THR A 97 -10.89 -4.22 14.74
N ASP A 98 -10.41 -4.51 15.94
CA ASP A 98 -11.18 -4.50 17.18
C ASP A 98 -11.85 -3.14 17.49
N THR A 99 -11.29 -2.05 16.97
CA THR A 99 -11.87 -0.69 17.04
C THR A 99 -12.92 -0.39 15.96
N GLY A 100 -13.16 -1.34 15.04
CA GLY A 100 -14.15 -1.21 13.96
C GLY A 100 -13.64 -0.44 12.74
N ILE A 101 -12.31 -0.30 12.58
CA ILE A 101 -11.70 0.31 11.40
C ILE A 101 -11.56 -0.76 10.31
N GLU A 102 -12.13 -0.48 9.15
CA GLU A 102 -11.92 -1.29 7.95
C GLU A 102 -10.57 -0.93 7.31
N VAL A 103 -9.72 -1.92 7.13
CA VAL A 103 -8.41 -1.80 6.49
C VAL A 103 -8.44 -2.58 5.18
N SER A 104 -7.97 -1.95 4.11
CA SER A 104 -7.77 -2.58 2.82
C SER A 104 -6.41 -2.19 2.28
N CYS A 105 -5.56 -3.19 2.01
CA CYS A 105 -4.23 -3.04 1.43
C CYS A 105 -3.94 -4.20 0.49
N ARG A 106 -2.74 -4.22 -0.09
CA ARG A 106 -2.29 -5.19 -1.08
C ARG A 106 -0.89 -5.68 -0.73
N TYR A 107 -0.68 -6.96 -0.94
CA TYR A 107 0.59 -7.64 -0.73
C TYR A 107 1.06 -8.25 -2.05
N GLY A 108 2.13 -7.70 -2.62
CA GLY A 108 2.77 -8.22 -3.82
C GLY A 108 3.85 -9.23 -3.47
N VAL A 109 3.88 -10.35 -4.20
CA VAL A 109 4.86 -11.42 -4.00
C VAL A 109 5.51 -11.82 -5.31
N TYR A 110 6.76 -12.27 -5.22
CA TYR A 110 7.52 -12.86 -6.31
C TYR A 110 8.30 -14.06 -5.81
N TYR A 111 8.34 -15.14 -6.60
CA TYR A 111 8.97 -16.40 -6.23
C TYR A 111 10.21 -16.73 -7.09
N GLY A 112 11.33 -16.98 -6.41
CA GLY A 112 12.61 -17.40 -6.99
C GLY A 112 13.57 -16.24 -7.28
N ASP A 113 14.73 -16.57 -7.84
CA ASP A 113 15.71 -15.58 -8.34
C ASP A 113 15.27 -15.07 -9.73
N PRO A 114 15.15 -13.75 -9.97
CA PRO A 114 14.82 -13.24 -11.29
C PRO A 114 15.83 -13.58 -12.41
N ALA A 115 17.09 -13.85 -12.06
CA ALA A 115 18.11 -14.26 -13.02
C ALA A 115 18.02 -15.76 -13.37
N ASP A 116 17.49 -16.60 -12.47
CA ASP A 116 17.45 -18.06 -12.63
C ASP A 116 16.22 -18.71 -11.97
N ARG A 117 15.02 -18.35 -12.44
CA ARG A 117 13.78 -18.99 -11.95
C ARG A 117 13.73 -20.46 -12.35
N THR A 118 13.67 -21.31 -11.33
CA THR A 118 13.48 -22.76 -11.47
C THR A 118 12.05 -23.09 -11.92
N GLU A 119 11.79 -24.35 -12.29
CA GLU A 119 10.44 -24.80 -12.64
C GLU A 119 9.51 -24.83 -11.43
N SER A 120 10.01 -25.16 -10.24
CA SER A 120 9.21 -25.13 -9.01
C SER A 120 8.79 -23.69 -8.65
N ASP A 121 9.66 -22.69 -8.84
CA ASP A 121 9.32 -21.27 -8.63
C ASP A 121 8.14 -20.84 -9.49
N LYS A 122 8.12 -21.28 -10.75
CA LYS A 122 7.06 -20.96 -11.71
C LYS A 122 5.76 -21.66 -11.35
N GLN A 123 5.83 -22.90 -10.88
CA GLN A 123 4.64 -23.64 -10.41
C GLN A 123 4.03 -22.97 -9.19
N LEU A 124 4.86 -22.56 -8.23
CA LEU A 124 4.42 -21.83 -7.04
C LEU A 124 3.79 -20.49 -7.40
N ALA A 125 4.45 -19.69 -8.24
CA ALA A 125 3.89 -18.43 -8.73
C ALA A 125 2.57 -18.63 -9.47
N THR A 126 2.47 -19.67 -10.30
CA THR A 126 1.22 -20.00 -11.00
C THR A 126 0.12 -20.38 -10.01
N PHE A 127 0.43 -21.14 -8.96
CA PHE A 127 -0.53 -21.46 -7.91
C PHE A 127 -1.02 -20.19 -7.22
N VAL A 128 -0.10 -19.36 -6.74
CA VAL A 128 -0.44 -18.15 -5.97
C VAL A 128 -1.22 -17.14 -6.83
N ALA A 129 -0.85 -16.97 -8.10
CA ALA A 129 -1.57 -16.07 -9.01
C ALA A 129 -3.02 -16.50 -9.30
N ASN A 130 -3.32 -17.79 -9.20
CA ASN A 130 -4.65 -18.35 -9.49
C ASN A 130 -5.45 -18.74 -8.24
N HIS A 131 -4.85 -18.60 -7.05
CA HIS A 131 -5.53 -18.89 -5.79
C HIS A 131 -6.49 -17.75 -5.42
N ASP A 132 -7.61 -18.09 -4.77
CA ASP A 132 -8.54 -17.08 -4.26
C ASP A 132 -8.10 -16.62 -2.87
N TRP A 133 -7.72 -15.36 -2.77
CA TRP A 133 -7.18 -14.75 -1.56
C TRP A 133 -8.18 -13.85 -0.83
N THR A 134 -9.43 -13.76 -1.30
CA THR A 134 -10.37 -12.72 -0.87
C THR A 134 -10.65 -12.70 0.64
N ASP A 135 -10.59 -13.88 1.28
CA ASP A 135 -11.01 -14.05 2.67
C ASP A 135 -9.86 -14.24 3.69
N ILE A 136 -8.59 -14.13 3.27
CA ILE A 136 -7.46 -14.36 4.20
C ILE A 136 -7.25 -13.20 5.18
N GLY A 137 -7.73 -12.00 4.85
CA GLY A 137 -7.32 -10.78 5.55
C GLY A 137 -7.72 -10.76 7.03
N GLN A 138 -8.88 -11.31 7.38
CA GLN A 138 -9.28 -11.39 8.79
C GLN A 138 -8.41 -12.39 9.59
N GLY A 139 -8.03 -13.52 8.99
CA GLY A 139 -7.09 -14.48 9.59
C GLY A 139 -5.71 -13.85 9.81
N VAL A 140 -5.22 -13.12 8.81
CA VAL A 140 -3.98 -12.31 8.93
C VAL A 140 -4.04 -11.36 10.12
N TYR A 141 -5.13 -10.61 10.28
CA TYR A 141 -5.30 -9.68 11.40
C TYR A 141 -5.26 -10.41 12.75
N GLU A 142 -6.03 -11.48 12.89
CA GLU A 142 -6.12 -12.27 14.11
C GLU A 142 -4.76 -12.88 14.48
N HIS A 143 -4.04 -13.40 13.50
CA HIS A 143 -2.69 -13.92 13.69
C HIS A 143 -1.71 -12.83 14.13
N ALA A 144 -1.75 -11.64 13.50
CA ALA A 144 -0.86 -10.53 13.84
C ALA A 144 -1.07 -10.03 15.28
N ILE A 145 -2.32 -9.98 15.74
CA ILE A 145 -2.64 -9.60 17.13
C ILE A 145 -2.22 -10.69 18.13
N ALA A 146 -2.42 -11.97 17.78
CA ALA A 146 -2.07 -13.09 18.66
C ALA A 146 -0.55 -13.31 18.76
N ASN A 147 0.20 -12.98 17.69
CA ASN A 147 1.63 -13.22 17.56
C ASN A 147 2.39 -11.92 17.21
N PRO A 148 2.36 -10.90 18.08
CA PRO A 148 3.00 -9.62 17.78
C PRO A 148 4.51 -9.78 17.64
N PHE A 149 5.09 -9.10 16.64
CA PHE A 149 6.52 -9.00 16.46
C PHE A 149 7.18 -8.29 17.66
N VAL A 150 8.21 -8.93 18.21
CA VAL A 150 9.01 -8.38 19.33
C VAL A 150 10.45 -8.13 18.86
N PRO A 151 10.89 -6.87 18.77
CA PRO A 151 12.26 -6.54 18.36
C PRO A 151 13.31 -7.25 19.23
N GLY A 152 14.36 -7.77 18.58
CA GLY A 152 15.52 -8.36 19.26
C GLY A 152 15.47 -9.87 19.49
N ARG A 153 14.32 -10.53 19.28
CA ARG A 153 14.26 -12.01 19.20
C ARG A 153 14.71 -12.51 17.83
N ASP A 154 14.33 -11.79 16.78
CA ASP A 154 14.38 -12.26 15.38
C ASP A 154 15.15 -11.29 14.45
N GLY A 155 16.04 -10.47 15.03
CA GLY A 155 16.64 -9.30 14.36
C GLY A 155 15.97 -7.99 14.76
N GLY A 156 16.70 -6.88 14.72
CA GLY A 156 16.26 -5.58 15.22
C GLY A 156 15.73 -4.67 14.12
N LEU A 157 14.68 -3.89 14.43
CA LEU A 157 14.28 -2.74 13.62
C LEU A 157 15.30 -1.60 13.80
N ASP A 158 15.66 -0.90 12.72
CA ASP A 158 16.53 0.28 12.78
C ASP A 158 15.93 1.40 13.64
N VAL A 159 14.60 1.52 13.62
CA VAL A 159 13.83 2.41 14.50
C VAL A 159 12.66 1.63 15.06
N ASP A 160 12.72 1.35 16.35
CA ASP A 160 11.68 0.62 17.05
C ASP A 160 10.51 1.55 17.43
N THR A 161 9.46 1.53 16.61
CA THR A 161 8.19 2.23 16.88
C THR A 161 7.04 1.23 16.88
N GLN A 162 5.93 1.58 17.55
CA GLN A 162 4.74 0.73 17.54
C GLN A 162 4.26 0.45 16.11
N GLN A 163 4.20 1.49 15.26
CA GLN A 163 3.83 1.34 13.86
C GLN A 163 4.72 0.34 13.13
N ARG A 164 6.05 0.40 13.30
CA ARG A 164 6.97 -0.55 12.65
C ARG A 164 6.81 -1.98 13.15
N ARG A 165 6.53 -2.16 14.45
CA ARG A 165 6.22 -3.48 15.01
C ARG A 165 4.91 -4.02 14.46
N ASP A 166 3.90 -3.18 14.31
CA ASP A 166 2.60 -3.58 13.77
C ASP A 166 2.70 -3.89 12.26
N GLU A 167 3.45 -3.10 11.50
CA GLU A 167 3.78 -3.38 10.09
C GLU A 167 4.48 -4.73 9.95
N MET A 168 5.48 -5.01 10.79
CA MET A 168 6.21 -6.28 10.78
C MET A 168 5.32 -7.46 11.21
N SER A 169 4.52 -7.30 12.26
CA SER A 169 3.56 -8.32 12.73
C SER A 169 2.58 -8.69 11.63
N LEU A 170 2.04 -7.68 10.94
CA LEU A 170 1.13 -7.88 9.83
C LEU A 170 1.83 -8.56 8.65
N SER A 171 3.05 -8.15 8.27
CA SER A 171 3.79 -8.78 7.18
C SER A 171 4.11 -10.26 7.46
N ILE A 172 4.49 -10.59 8.70
CA ILE A 172 4.74 -11.99 9.12
C ILE A 172 3.44 -12.79 9.04
N ALA A 173 2.32 -12.23 9.55
CA ALA A 173 1.02 -12.89 9.50
C ALA A 173 0.54 -13.13 8.06
N ILE A 174 0.73 -12.17 7.15
CA ILE A 174 0.41 -12.34 5.72
C ILE A 174 1.22 -13.50 5.15
N ALA A 175 2.53 -13.54 5.40
CA ALA A 175 3.37 -14.61 4.90
C ALA A 175 2.93 -15.97 5.45
N HIS A 176 2.61 -16.05 6.74
CA HIS A 176 2.11 -17.28 7.37
C HIS A 176 0.83 -17.79 6.72
N GLU A 177 -0.19 -16.94 6.54
CA GLU A 177 -1.47 -17.35 5.94
C GLU A 177 -1.30 -17.79 4.47
N ILE A 178 -0.42 -17.13 3.71
CA ILE A 178 -0.08 -17.54 2.35
C ILE A 178 0.61 -18.91 2.36
N GLU A 179 1.57 -19.13 3.26
CA GLU A 179 2.28 -20.40 3.38
C GLU A 179 1.34 -21.55 3.75
N GLU A 180 0.45 -21.35 4.72
CA GLU A 180 -0.57 -22.32 5.12
C GLU A 180 -1.50 -22.71 3.96
N ALA A 181 -1.79 -21.78 3.04
CA ALA A 181 -2.62 -22.05 1.87
C ALA A 181 -1.89 -22.82 0.74
N ILE A 182 -0.56 -22.72 0.65
CA ILE A 182 0.23 -23.39 -0.40
C ILE A 182 0.25 -24.92 -0.14
N PRO A 183 -0.09 -25.79 -1.10
CA PRO A 183 -0.01 -27.24 -0.90
C PRO A 183 1.40 -27.73 -0.59
N ASP A 184 1.52 -28.72 0.30
CA ASP A 184 2.83 -29.29 0.73
C ASP A 184 3.73 -29.71 -0.43
N HIS A 185 3.18 -30.21 -1.54
CA HIS A 185 3.97 -30.63 -2.71
C HIS A 185 4.57 -29.48 -3.52
N LEU A 186 4.11 -28.24 -3.29
CA LEU A 186 4.66 -27.01 -3.86
C LEU A 186 5.53 -26.24 -2.86
N ARG A 187 5.38 -26.52 -1.56
CA ARG A 187 6.33 -26.12 -0.52
C ARG A 187 7.55 -27.04 -0.64
N ASP A 188 8.44 -26.71 -1.57
CA ASP A 188 9.78 -27.32 -1.64
C ASP A 188 10.43 -27.26 -0.22
N ASP A 189 11.45 -28.07 0.10
CA ASP A 189 12.13 -28.10 1.43
C ASP A 189 12.89 -26.77 1.79
N ARG A 190 12.50 -25.65 1.18
CA ARG A 190 13.07 -24.31 1.35
C ARG A 190 12.52 -23.69 2.63
N GLU A 191 13.41 -23.29 3.52
CA GLU A 191 13.06 -22.51 4.71
C GLU A 191 12.64 -21.09 4.29
N GLY A 192 11.35 -20.77 4.41
CA GLY A 192 10.77 -19.43 4.16
C GLY A 192 10.46 -19.19 2.69
N LEU A 193 9.18 -19.28 2.29
CA LEU A 193 8.80 -19.32 0.86
C LEU A 193 8.61 -17.94 0.24
N ILE A 194 8.46 -16.88 1.05
CA ILE A 194 8.30 -15.51 0.53
C ILE A 194 9.61 -14.75 0.69
N GLU A 195 10.53 -15.00 -0.22
CA GLU A 195 11.85 -14.33 -0.25
C GLU A 195 11.77 -12.89 -0.75
N SER A 196 10.70 -12.52 -1.45
CA SER A 196 10.59 -11.24 -2.13
C SER A 196 9.14 -10.75 -2.19
N SER A 197 8.84 -9.73 -1.37
CA SER A 197 7.51 -9.13 -1.29
C SER A 197 7.56 -7.62 -1.14
N VAL A 198 6.44 -6.99 -1.48
CA VAL A 198 6.20 -5.56 -1.31
C VAL A 198 4.77 -5.36 -0.81
N THR A 199 4.54 -4.39 0.07
CA THR A 199 3.20 -4.17 0.64
C THR A 199 2.90 -2.68 0.80
N ASP A 200 1.63 -2.30 0.61
CA ASP A 200 1.11 -0.97 0.99
C ASP A 200 0.35 -0.99 2.33
N CYS A 201 0.39 -2.10 3.06
CA CYS A 201 -0.19 -2.20 4.39
C CYS A 201 0.60 -1.35 5.40
N GLN A 202 -0.12 -0.57 6.21
CA GLN A 202 0.47 0.40 7.16
C GLN A 202 0.51 -0.12 8.62
N GLY A 203 0.31 -1.43 8.84
CA GLY A 203 0.29 -2.00 10.19
C GLY A 203 -0.84 -1.46 11.08
N LYS A 204 -2.02 -1.17 10.52
CA LYS A 204 -3.16 -0.70 11.32
C LYS A 204 -3.81 -1.87 12.04
N LEU A 205 -3.38 -2.13 13.27
CA LEU A 205 -3.91 -3.22 14.10
C LEU A 205 -4.94 -2.76 15.15
N HIS A 206 -5.09 -1.44 15.32
CA HIS A 206 -5.97 -0.77 16.29
C HIS A 206 -6.56 0.51 15.71
#